data_AF-A0A969C808-F1
#
_entry.id   AF-A0A969C808-F1
#
_cell.length_a   1.000
_cell.length_b   1.000
_cell.length_c   1.000
_cell.angle_alpha   90.00
_cell.angle_beta   90.00
_cell.angle_gamma   90.00
#
_symmetry.space_group_name_H-M   'P 1'
#
loop_
_entity.id
_entity.type
_entity.pdbx_description
1 polymer ?
#
loop_
_entity_poly.entity_id
_entity_poly.type
_entity_poly.pdbx_seq_one_letter_code
_entity_poly.pdbx_strand_id
1 'polypeptide(L)'
;VLMGNHFHLQVRTAEANLVGGMKWLLGTYTQRFNRRHRLCGHLFQGRYKAVPIEEGDSLLRVCDYIHLNPVRARMLDEGKTRKRLRDYPWSSFPFCAGKEKVPPGWLVCRWAWSWAGLEPCSRGTPRRYEARLEHLAAEERESDGRHWAELRRGWFVGGEDFADKLMDRVGRRIQMARRDSYAGDEVLRHDEGAAEALLQKCLKRLKLDEARLVAGPKGMAEKGWLAWALRCRTMASRRWISQRLGMGVDSRVSRAVSAVEADVRLARKLQKSLLTD
;
A
#
# COMPACT_ATOMS: atom_id res chain seq x y z
N VAL A 1 -12.78 1.49 8.71
CA VAL A 1 -12.93 0.57 9.86
C VAL A 1 -11.61 -0.15 10.06
N LEU A 2 -11.11 -0.18 11.28
CA LEU A 2 -9.94 -0.95 11.69
C LEU A 2 -10.44 -2.23 12.38
N MET A 3 -9.87 -3.37 12.00
CA MET A 3 -10.17 -4.70 12.55
C MET A 3 -8.91 -5.22 13.27
N GLY A 4 -9.03 -6.35 13.97
CA GLY A 4 -7.89 -6.94 14.69
C GLY A 4 -6.71 -7.34 13.79
N ASN A 5 -6.95 -7.62 12.51
CA ASN A 5 -5.94 -8.12 11.57
C ASN A 5 -5.87 -7.37 10.22
N HIS A 6 -6.78 -6.45 9.93
CA HIS A 6 -6.79 -5.66 8.69
C HIS A 6 -7.60 -4.37 8.86
N PHE A 7 -7.70 -3.56 7.82
CA PHE A 7 -8.54 -2.36 7.83
C PHE A 7 -9.15 -2.09 6.46
N HIS A 8 -10.27 -1.36 6.46
CA HIS A 8 -10.97 -0.91 5.25
C HIS A 8 -11.11 0.61 5.26
N LEU A 9 -10.76 1.26 4.16
CA LEU A 9 -10.88 2.70 3.97
C LEU A 9 -11.59 2.99 2.63
N GLN A 10 -12.53 3.93 2.65
CA GLN A 10 -13.04 4.59 1.46
C GLN A 10 -12.41 5.98 1.42
N VAL A 11 -11.64 6.26 0.36
CA VAL A 11 -10.86 7.49 0.22
C VAL A 11 -11.15 8.13 -1.13
N ARG A 12 -11.24 9.46 -1.14
CA ARG A 12 -11.25 10.28 -2.34
C ARG A 12 -9.92 11.00 -2.42
N THR A 13 -9.17 10.80 -3.50
CA THR A 13 -7.93 11.53 -3.75
C THR A 13 -8.22 12.70 -4.70
N ALA A 14 -7.66 13.89 -4.42
CA ALA A 14 -7.79 15.03 -5.31
C ALA A 14 -7.03 14.83 -6.63
N GLU A 15 -5.95 14.04 -6.57
CA GLU A 15 -5.10 13.67 -7.71
C GLU A 15 -4.96 12.15 -7.80
N ALA A 16 -4.34 11.65 -8.87
CA ALA A 16 -4.06 10.23 -9.06
C ALA A 16 -2.86 9.72 -8.22
N ASN A 17 -2.80 10.09 -6.94
CA ASN A 17 -1.63 9.92 -6.06
C ASN A 17 -1.80 8.87 -4.94
N LEU A 18 -2.83 8.03 -5.02
CA LEU A 18 -3.14 6.98 -4.03
C LEU A 18 -1.93 6.10 -3.69
N VAL A 19 -1.14 5.70 -4.69
CA VAL A 19 0.05 4.84 -4.50
C VAL A 19 1.09 5.52 -3.62
N GLY A 20 1.37 6.81 -3.86
CA GLY A 20 2.30 7.60 -3.06
C GLY A 20 1.81 7.75 -1.62
N GLY A 21 0.52 8.10 -1.46
CA GLY A 21 -0.10 8.26 -0.14
C GLY A 21 -0.09 6.96 0.68
N MET A 22 -0.45 5.83 0.08
CA MET A 22 -0.44 4.53 0.76
C MET A 22 0.97 4.04 1.08
N LYS A 23 1.96 4.31 0.21
CA LYS A 23 3.38 4.01 0.50
C LYS A 23 3.85 4.75 1.75
N TRP A 24 3.52 6.04 1.84
CA TRP A 24 3.85 6.85 3.01
C TRP A 24 3.12 6.35 4.27
N LEU A 25 1.80 6.20 4.21
CA LEU A 25 0.98 5.76 5.35
C LEU A 25 1.46 4.43 5.94
N LEU A 26 1.56 3.39 5.11
CA LEU A 26 1.95 2.04 5.54
C LEU A 26 3.41 1.99 5.98
N GLY A 27 4.29 2.69 5.27
CA GLY A 27 5.72 2.76 5.57
C GLY A 27 5.99 3.45 6.92
N THR A 28 5.42 4.63 7.12
CA THR A 28 5.56 5.39 8.37
C THR A 28 4.96 4.63 9.55
N TYR A 29 3.78 4.02 9.39
CA TYR A 29 3.18 3.21 10.45
C TYR A 29 4.06 2.01 10.82
N THR A 30 4.55 1.26 9.83
CA THR A 30 5.45 0.11 10.04
C THR A 30 6.69 0.51 10.82
N GLN A 31 7.37 1.59 10.41
CA GLN A 31 8.58 2.06 11.07
C GLN A 31 8.31 2.49 12.52
N ARG A 32 7.22 3.21 12.77
CA ARG A 32 6.84 3.67 14.12
C ARG A 32 6.46 2.50 15.02
N PHE A 33 5.68 1.55 14.51
CA PHE A 33 5.28 0.35 15.22
C PHE A 33 6.50 -0.49 15.59
N ASN A 34 7.36 -0.81 14.62
CA ASN A 34 8.57 -1.58 14.84
C ASN A 34 9.49 -0.90 15.86
N ARG A 35 9.68 0.42 15.78
CA ARG A 35 10.46 1.18 16.76
C ARG A 35 9.86 1.12 18.16
N ARG A 36 8.53 1.33 18.28
CA ARG A 36 7.82 1.30 19.57
C ARG A 36 7.89 -0.07 20.24
N HIS A 37 7.76 -1.14 19.45
CA HIS A 37 7.71 -2.52 19.95
C HIS A 37 9.07 -3.24 19.90
N ARG A 38 10.14 -2.55 19.49
CA ARG A 38 11.49 -3.13 19.31
C ARG A 38 11.51 -4.34 18.38
N LEU A 39 10.70 -4.29 17.32
CA LEU A 39 10.60 -5.32 16.28
C LEU A 39 11.34 -4.88 15.00
N CYS A 40 11.58 -5.81 14.09
CA CYS A 40 12.11 -5.54 12.76
C CYS A 40 11.36 -6.39 11.70
N GLY A 41 11.49 -6.00 10.42
CA GLY A 41 10.85 -6.70 9.31
C GLY A 41 9.47 -6.16 8.94
N HIS A 42 8.70 -6.97 8.20
CA HIS A 42 7.40 -6.60 7.65
C HIS A 42 6.30 -6.64 8.72
N LEU A 43 5.49 -5.58 8.79
CA LEU A 43 4.30 -5.53 9.65
C LEU A 43 3.03 -5.96 8.92
N PHE A 44 2.88 -5.57 7.66
CA PHE A 44 1.73 -5.91 6.83
C PHE A 44 2.01 -7.17 6.00
N GLN A 45 0.98 -8.01 5.83
CA GLN A 45 1.07 -9.27 5.07
C GLN A 45 1.28 -9.10 3.56
N GLY A 46 1.13 -7.88 3.04
CA GLY A 46 1.30 -7.61 1.61
C GLY A 46 0.92 -6.19 1.23
N ARG A 47 0.75 -5.97 -0.08
CA ARG A 47 0.21 -4.71 -0.61
C ARG A 47 -1.27 -4.57 -0.27
N TYR A 48 -1.71 -3.33 -0.12
CA TYR A 48 -3.15 -3.02 -0.01
C TYR A 48 -3.88 -3.37 -1.32
N LYS A 49 -5.15 -3.73 -1.21
CA LYS A 49 -6.08 -3.82 -2.35
C LYS A 49 -6.73 -2.44 -2.54
N ALA A 50 -6.81 -1.97 -3.79
CA ALA A 50 -7.57 -0.79 -4.16
C ALA A 50 -8.56 -1.15 -5.26
N VAL A 51 -9.80 -0.72 -5.08
CA VAL A 51 -10.93 -1.00 -5.96
C VAL A 51 -11.56 0.34 -6.31
N PRO A 52 -11.53 0.80 -7.57
CA PRO A 52 -12.25 2.00 -7.99
C PRO A 52 -13.75 1.82 -7.77
N ILE A 53 -14.40 2.90 -7.35
CA ILE A 53 -15.84 2.91 -7.05
C ILE A 53 -16.47 3.95 -7.97
N GLU A 54 -17.50 3.56 -8.71
CA GLU A 54 -18.32 4.47 -9.49
C GLU A 54 -19.05 5.45 -8.57
N GLU A 55 -19.26 6.69 -9.03
CA GLU A 55 -20.10 7.63 -8.30
C GLU A 55 -21.58 7.18 -8.29
N GLY A 56 -22.37 7.69 -7.34
CA GLY A 56 -23.77 7.29 -7.15
C GLY A 56 -23.91 6.18 -6.11
N ASP A 57 -24.84 5.25 -6.34
CA ASP A 57 -25.28 4.24 -5.35
C ASP A 57 -24.15 3.33 -4.85
N SER A 58 -23.16 3.09 -5.70
CA SER A 58 -21.96 2.30 -5.38
C SER A 58 -21.19 2.89 -4.19
N LEU A 59 -21.18 4.22 -4.01
CA LEU A 59 -20.49 4.88 -2.89
C LEU A 59 -21.13 4.53 -1.55
N LEU A 60 -22.46 4.56 -1.46
CA LEU A 60 -23.19 4.18 -0.26
C LEU A 60 -23.02 2.69 0.02
N ARG A 61 -23.17 1.85 -1.02
CA ARG A 61 -23.03 0.39 -0.91
C ARG A 61 -21.67 0.00 -0.32
N VAL A 62 -20.60 0.65 -0.75
CA VAL A 62 -19.26 0.42 -0.17
C VAL A 62 -19.13 1.00 1.24
N CYS A 63 -19.69 2.18 1.51
CA CYS A 63 -19.68 2.77 2.86
C CYS A 63 -20.36 1.84 3.88
N ASP A 64 -21.54 1.32 3.54
CA ASP A 64 -22.30 0.39 4.38
C ASP A 64 -21.54 -0.92 4.56
N TYR A 65 -20.99 -1.47 3.47
CA TYR A 65 -20.12 -2.64 3.55
C TYR A 65 -19.02 -2.41 4.58
N ILE A 66 -18.31 -1.29 4.52
CA ILE A 66 -17.22 -0.99 5.45
C ILE A 66 -17.75 -0.91 6.89
N HIS A 67 -18.79 -0.12 7.16
CA HIS A 67 -19.34 0.06 8.51
C HIS A 67 -19.91 -1.21 9.13
N LEU A 68 -20.44 -2.12 8.32
CA LEU A 68 -20.99 -3.40 8.76
C LEU A 68 -19.91 -4.48 8.95
N ASN A 69 -18.63 -4.21 8.67
CA ASN A 69 -17.56 -5.20 8.83
C ASN A 69 -17.40 -5.74 10.27
N PRO A 70 -17.52 -4.93 11.35
CA PRO A 70 -17.49 -5.43 12.72
C PRO A 70 -18.65 -6.38 13.06
N VAL A 71 -19.82 -6.16 12.44
CA VAL A 71 -20.99 -7.05 12.57
C VAL A 71 -20.68 -8.39 11.91
N ARG A 72 -20.20 -8.37 10.66
CA ARG A 72 -19.84 -9.60 9.93
C ARG A 72 -18.74 -10.41 10.62
N ALA A 73 -17.81 -9.72 11.27
CA ALA A 73 -16.74 -10.36 12.05
C ALA A 73 -17.17 -10.77 13.46
N ARG A 74 -18.45 -10.61 13.83
CA ARG A 74 -19.01 -10.91 15.17
C ARG A 74 -18.29 -10.20 16.32
N MET A 75 -17.62 -9.07 16.05
CA MET A 75 -16.88 -8.30 17.05
C MET A 75 -17.79 -7.49 17.98
N LEU A 76 -19.10 -7.45 17.70
CA LEU A 76 -20.10 -6.78 18.52
C LEU A 76 -20.90 -7.73 19.41
N ASP A 77 -20.60 -9.02 19.32
CA ASP A 77 -21.32 -10.11 20.01
C ASP A 77 -20.53 -10.64 21.21
N GLU A 78 -19.46 -9.94 21.61
CA GLU A 78 -18.64 -10.28 22.78
C GLU A 78 -19.37 -9.95 24.10
N GLY A 79 -19.74 -10.98 24.86
CA GLY A 79 -20.29 -10.88 26.22
C GLY A 79 -21.79 -11.11 26.34
N LYS A 80 -22.36 -10.80 27.51
CA LYS A 80 -23.80 -11.01 27.81
C LYS A 80 -24.72 -9.95 27.19
N THR A 81 -24.16 -8.83 26.72
CA THR A 81 -24.92 -7.71 26.17
C THR A 81 -24.40 -7.37 24.78
N ARG A 82 -25.31 -7.41 23.80
CA ARG A 82 -25.04 -7.06 22.40
C ARG A 82 -24.68 -5.58 22.28
N LYS A 83 -23.52 -5.28 21.69
CA LYS A 83 -23.08 -3.91 21.43
C LYS A 83 -23.75 -3.37 20.16
N ARG A 84 -24.03 -2.07 20.13
CA ARG A 84 -24.50 -1.36 18.93
C ARG A 84 -23.32 -1.04 18.01
N LEU A 85 -23.56 -0.77 16.73
CA LEU A 85 -22.52 -0.37 15.78
C LEU A 85 -21.77 0.88 16.25
N ARG A 86 -22.48 1.85 16.83
CA ARG A 86 -21.89 3.08 17.38
C ARG A 86 -20.97 2.83 18.59
N ASP A 87 -21.00 1.62 19.15
CA ASP A 87 -20.13 1.22 20.25
C ASP A 87 -18.80 0.63 19.79
N TYR A 88 -18.59 0.50 18.48
CA TYR A 88 -17.32 0.08 17.91
C TYR A 88 -16.40 1.28 17.65
N PRO A 89 -15.40 1.55 18.53
CA PRO A 89 -14.61 2.78 18.48
C PRO A 89 -13.65 2.81 17.29
N TRP A 90 -13.31 1.65 16.74
CA TRP A 90 -12.33 1.50 15.67
C TRP A 90 -12.94 1.71 14.27
N SER A 91 -13.82 2.70 14.14
CA SER A 91 -14.50 3.06 12.89
C SER A 91 -14.85 4.54 12.81
N SER A 92 -15.26 4.99 11.63
CA SER A 92 -15.85 6.32 11.47
C SER A 92 -17.33 6.39 11.87
N PHE A 93 -17.97 5.24 12.12
CA PHE A 93 -19.41 5.18 12.36
C PHE A 93 -19.88 5.92 13.62
N PRO A 94 -19.17 5.90 14.77
CA PRO A 94 -19.53 6.70 15.94
C PRO A 94 -19.66 8.21 15.65
N PHE A 95 -18.83 8.75 14.74
CA PHE A 95 -18.95 10.12 14.27
C PHE A 95 -20.15 10.31 13.35
N CYS A 96 -20.37 9.38 12.40
CA CYS A 96 -21.53 9.42 11.49
C CYS A 96 -22.88 9.29 12.22
N ALA A 97 -22.90 8.55 13.34
CA ALA A 97 -24.05 8.35 14.21
C ALA A 97 -24.24 9.49 15.24
N GLY A 98 -23.30 10.43 15.32
CA GLY A 98 -23.37 11.57 16.25
C GLY A 98 -23.12 11.19 17.71
N LYS A 99 -22.54 10.01 17.98
CA LYS A 99 -22.05 9.63 19.31
C LYS A 99 -20.81 10.44 19.67
N GLU A 100 -19.87 10.50 18.73
CA GLU A 100 -18.68 11.35 18.83
C GLU A 100 -18.93 12.70 18.16
N LYS A 101 -18.63 13.79 18.88
CA LYS A 101 -19.04 15.14 18.45
C LYS A 101 -18.15 15.77 17.39
N VAL A 102 -16.85 15.50 17.44
CA VAL A 102 -15.85 16.21 16.61
C VAL A 102 -15.08 15.19 15.78
N PRO A 103 -15.44 14.97 14.50
CA PRO A 103 -14.64 14.14 13.61
C PRO A 103 -13.28 14.81 13.34
N PRO A 104 -12.22 14.03 13.11
CA PRO A 104 -10.97 14.57 12.57
C PRO A 104 -11.24 15.33 11.26
N GLY A 105 -10.49 16.40 10.98
CA GLY A 105 -10.74 17.28 9.81
C GLY A 105 -10.67 16.57 8.43
N TRP A 106 -10.05 15.39 8.37
CA TRP A 106 -9.99 14.55 7.18
C TRP A 106 -11.18 13.58 7.04
N LEU A 107 -12.03 13.44 8.06
CA LEU A 107 -13.20 12.57 8.05
C LEU A 107 -14.46 13.37 7.66
N VAL A 108 -15.16 12.90 6.62
CA VAL A 108 -16.28 13.63 6.02
C VAL A 108 -17.58 12.82 6.13
N CYS A 109 -18.27 12.91 7.27
CA CYS A 109 -19.52 12.17 7.50
C CYS A 109 -20.68 12.62 6.60
N ARG A 110 -20.69 13.90 6.17
CA ARG A 110 -21.75 14.47 5.32
C ARG A 110 -21.94 13.73 3.99
N TRP A 111 -20.89 13.11 3.47
CA TRP A 111 -20.97 12.32 2.24
C TRP A 111 -21.79 11.05 2.46
N ALA A 112 -21.53 10.32 3.54
CA ALA A 112 -22.30 9.12 3.89
C ALA A 112 -23.79 9.44 4.09
N TRP A 113 -24.10 10.59 4.69
CA TRP A 113 -25.48 11.06 4.84
C TRP A 113 -26.13 11.40 3.50
N SER A 114 -25.44 12.19 2.67
CA SER A 114 -25.93 12.59 1.36
C SER A 114 -26.19 11.39 0.44
N TRP A 115 -25.26 10.41 0.41
CA TRP A 115 -25.44 9.20 -0.38
C TRP A 115 -26.62 8.35 0.14
N ALA A 116 -26.91 8.40 1.44
CA ALA A 116 -28.08 7.74 2.04
C ALA A 116 -29.41 8.51 1.82
N GLY A 117 -29.41 9.57 1.01
CA GLY A 117 -30.59 10.41 0.78
C GLY A 117 -31.00 11.24 2.01
N LEU A 118 -30.08 11.46 2.95
CA LEU A 118 -30.33 12.24 4.16
C LEU A 118 -29.75 13.65 4.02
N GLU A 119 -30.55 14.65 4.35
CA GLU A 119 -30.13 16.06 4.33
C GLU A 119 -28.89 16.26 5.22
N PRO A 120 -27.74 16.64 4.65
CA PRO A 120 -26.55 16.91 5.43
C PRO A 120 -26.79 18.04 6.44
N CYS A 121 -26.19 17.95 7.63
CA CYS A 121 -26.25 19.00 8.66
C CYS A 121 -27.61 19.21 9.36
N SER A 122 -28.66 18.46 9.03
CA SER A 122 -29.88 18.45 9.87
C SER A 122 -29.61 17.76 11.21
N ARG A 123 -30.16 18.33 12.31
CA ARG A 123 -29.96 17.84 13.69
C ARG A 123 -30.35 16.37 13.88
N GLY A 124 -31.30 15.87 13.07
CA GLY A 124 -31.76 14.48 13.11
C GLY A 124 -30.98 13.50 12.24
N THR A 125 -30.14 13.99 11.31
CA THR A 125 -29.47 13.16 10.30
C THR A 125 -28.57 12.06 10.90
N PRO A 126 -27.73 12.33 11.92
CA PRO A 126 -26.90 11.28 12.52
C PRO A 126 -27.73 10.14 13.11
N ARG A 127 -28.86 10.44 13.76
CA ARG A 127 -29.76 9.44 14.34
C ARG A 127 -30.48 8.62 13.27
N ARG A 128 -30.91 9.25 12.18
CA ARG A 128 -31.53 8.55 11.04
C ARG A 128 -30.53 7.64 10.33
N TYR A 129 -29.31 8.11 10.15
CA TYR A 129 -28.21 7.31 9.60
C TYR A 129 -27.86 6.13 10.51
N GLU A 130 -27.80 6.34 11.83
CA GLU A 130 -27.62 5.26 12.81
C GLU A 130 -28.73 4.21 12.69
N ALA A 131 -30.00 4.63 12.69
CA ALA A 131 -31.14 3.73 12.61
C ALA A 131 -31.12 2.88 11.33
N ARG A 132 -30.78 3.49 10.18
CA ARG A 132 -30.61 2.78 8.90
C ARG A 132 -29.55 1.68 8.99
N LEU A 133 -28.36 2.00 9.49
CA LEU A 133 -27.27 1.03 9.57
C LEU A 133 -27.51 -0.05 10.63
N GLU A 134 -28.20 0.25 11.72
CA GLU A 134 -28.62 -0.75 12.71
C GLU A 134 -29.65 -1.72 12.14
N HIS A 135 -30.56 -1.26 11.28
CA HIS A 135 -31.49 -2.13 10.56
C HIS A 135 -30.73 -3.09 9.63
N LEU A 136 -29.83 -2.55 8.80
CA LEU A 136 -28.96 -3.38 7.94
C LEU A 136 -28.08 -4.33 8.76
N ALA A 137 -27.62 -3.91 9.94
CA ALA A 137 -26.85 -4.77 10.83
C ALA A 137 -27.66 -5.92 11.44
N ALA A 138 -28.98 -5.77 11.58
CA ALA A 138 -29.84 -6.87 11.99
C ALA A 138 -29.96 -7.90 10.86
N GLU A 139 -30.25 -7.44 9.63
CA GLU A 139 -30.30 -8.30 8.44
C GLU A 139 -28.97 -9.02 8.18
N GLU A 140 -27.84 -8.32 8.32
CA GLU A 140 -26.51 -8.89 8.11
C GLU A 140 -26.20 -10.06 9.05
N ARG A 141 -26.75 -10.04 10.26
CA ARG A 141 -26.52 -11.12 11.25
C ARG A 141 -27.29 -12.39 10.92
N GLU A 142 -28.41 -12.24 10.23
CA GLU A 142 -29.25 -13.34 9.77
C GLU A 142 -28.80 -13.84 8.38
N SER A 143 -27.98 -13.06 7.68
CA SER A 143 -27.41 -13.39 6.38
C SER A 143 -26.14 -14.24 6.47
N ASP A 144 -25.88 -15.04 5.43
CA ASP A 144 -24.59 -15.71 5.19
C ASP A 144 -23.55 -14.80 4.51
N GLY A 145 -23.88 -13.51 4.33
CA GLY A 145 -23.01 -12.50 3.75
C GLY A 145 -22.84 -12.60 2.23
N ARG A 146 -23.62 -13.45 1.53
CA ARG A 146 -23.59 -13.56 0.06
C ARG A 146 -23.91 -12.24 -0.65
N HIS A 147 -24.69 -11.36 -0.02
CA HIS A 147 -25.03 -10.03 -0.54
C HIS A 147 -23.80 -9.18 -0.92
N TRP A 148 -22.65 -9.44 -0.31
CA TRP A 148 -21.39 -8.71 -0.55
C TRP A 148 -20.37 -9.45 -1.41
N ALA A 149 -20.75 -10.55 -2.08
CA ALA A 149 -19.81 -11.37 -2.85
C ALA A 149 -19.10 -10.58 -3.97
N GLU A 150 -19.82 -9.71 -4.66
CA GLU A 150 -19.27 -8.83 -5.72
C GLU A 150 -18.19 -7.89 -5.18
N LEU A 151 -18.44 -7.22 -4.05
CA LEU A 151 -17.47 -6.33 -3.42
C LEU A 151 -16.18 -7.05 -2.98
N ARG A 152 -16.28 -8.34 -2.66
CA ARG A 152 -15.13 -9.15 -2.22
C ARG A 152 -14.20 -9.51 -3.39
N ARG A 153 -14.76 -9.83 -4.55
CA ARG A 153 -14.00 -10.42 -5.68
C ARG A 153 -13.76 -9.48 -6.85
N GLY A 154 -14.52 -8.38 -6.96
CA GLY A 154 -14.37 -7.40 -8.03
C GLY A 154 -13.04 -6.64 -8.01
N TRP A 155 -12.65 -6.16 -9.20
CA TRP A 155 -11.57 -5.20 -9.42
C TRP A 155 -12.07 -3.76 -9.53
N PHE A 156 -13.39 -3.55 -9.59
CA PHE A 156 -14.11 -2.28 -9.46
C PHE A 156 -15.48 -2.51 -8.78
N VAL A 157 -16.18 -1.42 -8.44
CA VAL A 157 -17.58 -1.41 -8.00
C VAL A 157 -18.34 -0.38 -8.83
N GLY A 158 -19.32 -0.83 -9.62
CA GLY A 158 -20.08 0.02 -10.54
C GLY A 158 -20.81 -0.82 -11.60
N GLY A 159 -21.48 -0.14 -12.53
CA GLY A 159 -22.13 -0.78 -13.69
C GLY A 159 -21.15 -1.16 -14.81
N GLU A 160 -21.67 -1.80 -15.86
CA GLU A 160 -20.89 -2.23 -17.03
C GLU A 160 -20.25 -1.04 -17.76
N ASP A 161 -20.98 0.06 -17.96
CA ASP A 161 -20.45 1.30 -18.55
C ASP A 161 -19.21 1.84 -17.83
N PHE A 162 -19.16 1.68 -16.50
CA PHE A 162 -18.00 2.09 -15.71
C PHE A 162 -16.83 1.14 -15.89
N ALA A 163 -17.10 -0.16 -15.99
CA ALA A 163 -16.10 -1.17 -16.33
C ALA A 163 -15.43 -0.83 -17.67
N ASP A 164 -16.23 -0.49 -18.68
CA ASP A 164 -15.75 -0.11 -20.01
C ASP A 164 -14.91 1.17 -19.96
N LYS A 165 -15.37 2.21 -19.25
CA LYS A 165 -14.59 3.44 -19.04
C LYS A 165 -13.25 3.16 -18.34
N LEU A 166 -13.21 2.24 -17.37
CA LEU A 166 -11.99 1.83 -16.70
C LEU A 166 -11.06 1.06 -17.64
N MET A 167 -11.60 0.10 -18.40
CA MET A 167 -10.85 -0.68 -19.38
C MET A 167 -10.28 0.18 -20.49
N ASP A 168 -11.01 1.19 -20.95
CA ASP A 168 -10.57 2.17 -21.92
C ASP A 168 -9.48 3.09 -21.35
N ARG A 169 -9.60 3.54 -20.09
CA ARG A 169 -8.51 4.26 -19.39
C ARG A 169 -7.26 3.39 -19.22
N VAL A 170 -7.42 2.12 -18.87
CA VAL A 170 -6.32 1.17 -18.75
C VAL A 170 -5.72 0.89 -20.12
N GLY A 171 -6.53 0.69 -21.16
CA GLY A 171 -6.11 0.46 -22.54
C GLY A 171 -5.34 1.64 -23.10
N ARG A 172 -5.87 2.87 -22.94
CA ARG A 172 -5.14 4.11 -23.23
C ARG A 172 -3.86 4.21 -22.43
N ARG A 173 -3.86 3.87 -21.13
CA ARG A 173 -2.65 3.91 -20.30
C ARG A 173 -1.68 2.80 -20.64
N ILE A 174 -2.09 1.66 -21.18
CA ILE A 174 -1.22 0.57 -21.67
C ILE A 174 -0.67 0.94 -23.05
N GLN A 175 -1.45 1.59 -23.92
CA GLN A 175 -0.98 2.14 -25.19
C GLN A 175 -0.03 3.32 -24.96
N MET A 176 -0.38 4.24 -24.05
CA MET A 176 0.53 5.26 -23.55
C MET A 176 1.70 4.63 -22.82
N ALA A 177 1.55 3.55 -22.04
CA ALA A 177 2.67 2.88 -21.33
C ALA A 177 3.54 2.02 -22.24
N ARG A 178 3.06 1.65 -23.44
CA ARG A 178 3.92 1.22 -24.56
C ARG A 178 4.77 2.36 -25.11
N ARG A 179 4.48 3.62 -24.75
CA ARG A 179 5.33 4.80 -24.98
C ARG A 179 5.92 5.42 -23.69
N ASP A 180 5.35 5.20 -22.51
CA ASP A 180 5.64 5.91 -21.25
C ASP A 180 5.05 5.14 -20.03
N SER A 181 5.70 4.06 -19.60
CA SER A 181 5.34 3.37 -18.35
C SER A 181 6.10 3.98 -17.16
N TYR A 182 5.34 4.45 -16.17
CA TYR A 182 5.78 5.11 -14.93
C TYR A 182 6.86 4.35 -14.13
N ALA A 183 8.11 4.63 -14.43
CA ALA A 183 9.02 5.28 -13.48
C ALA A 183 9.64 6.40 -14.30
N GLY A 184 9.40 7.67 -13.92
CA GLY A 184 9.82 8.80 -14.74
C GLY A 184 11.29 8.65 -15.11
N ASP A 185 11.62 8.82 -16.40
CA ASP A 185 12.99 8.74 -16.91
C ASP A 185 13.93 9.62 -16.08
N GLU A 186 13.43 10.72 -15.52
CA GLU A 186 14.17 11.62 -14.63
C GLU A 186 14.47 11.04 -13.24
N VAL A 187 13.55 10.27 -12.64
CA VAL A 187 13.76 9.61 -11.33
C VAL A 187 14.62 8.36 -11.49
N LEU A 188 14.42 7.60 -12.57
CA LEU A 188 15.31 6.49 -12.93
C LEU A 188 16.72 7.00 -13.23
N ARG A 189 16.88 8.07 -14.03
CA ARG A 189 18.19 8.68 -14.28
C ARG A 189 18.81 9.28 -13.00
N HIS A 190 18.02 9.83 -12.09
CA HIS A 190 18.53 10.34 -10.81
C HIS A 190 18.99 9.19 -9.88
N ASP A 191 18.23 8.11 -9.77
CA ASP A 191 18.59 6.93 -8.97
C ASP A 191 19.75 6.15 -9.60
N GLU A 192 19.81 6.04 -10.92
CA GLU A 192 20.95 5.49 -11.67
C GLU A 192 22.17 6.39 -11.57
N GLY A 193 22.03 7.71 -11.57
CA GLY A 193 23.11 8.66 -11.35
C GLY A 193 23.69 8.54 -9.93
N ALA A 194 22.84 8.41 -8.92
CA ALA A 194 23.28 8.14 -7.54
C ALA A 194 23.96 6.75 -7.41
N ALA A 195 23.45 5.74 -8.13
CA ALA A 195 24.05 4.42 -8.20
C ALA A 195 25.39 4.42 -8.94
N GLU A 196 25.52 5.22 -10.00
CA GLU A 196 26.77 5.40 -10.73
C GLU A 196 27.81 6.11 -9.86
N ALA A 197 27.43 7.20 -9.18
CA ALA A 197 28.32 7.90 -8.26
C ALA A 197 28.80 6.98 -7.12
N LEU A 198 27.91 6.17 -6.55
CA LEU A 198 28.28 5.19 -5.53
C LEU A 198 29.15 4.07 -6.09
N LEU A 199 28.87 3.58 -7.30
CA LEU A 199 29.68 2.57 -7.98
C LEU A 199 31.10 3.08 -8.16
N GLN A 200 31.28 4.29 -8.69
CA GLN A 200 32.60 4.90 -8.89
C GLN A 200 33.34 5.09 -7.56
N LYS A 201 32.64 5.48 -6.49
CA LYS A 201 33.24 5.56 -5.14
C LYS A 201 33.72 4.18 -4.66
N CYS A 202 32.90 3.14 -4.83
CA CYS A 202 33.24 1.77 -4.43
C CYS A 202 34.39 1.18 -5.26
N LEU A 203 34.42 1.39 -6.58
CA LEU A 203 35.50 0.94 -7.47
C LEU A 203 36.84 1.52 -7.05
N LYS A 204 36.90 2.83 -6.75
CA LYS A 204 38.10 3.49 -6.24
C LYS A 204 38.56 2.88 -4.91
N ARG A 205 37.64 2.65 -3.98
CA ARG A 205 37.96 2.05 -2.66
C ARG A 205 38.47 0.61 -2.77
N LEU A 206 37.92 -0.16 -3.71
CA LEU A 206 38.35 -1.54 -3.97
C LEU A 206 39.56 -1.63 -4.91
N LYS A 207 40.02 -0.50 -5.48
CA LYS A 207 41.08 -0.44 -6.49
C LYS A 207 40.80 -1.37 -7.68
N LEU A 208 39.54 -1.41 -8.12
CA LEU A 208 39.10 -2.24 -9.23
C LEU A 208 39.05 -1.43 -10.52
N ASP A 209 39.61 -2.01 -11.59
CA ASP A 209 39.39 -1.53 -12.94
C ASP A 209 38.03 -1.97 -13.45
N GLU A 210 37.26 -1.01 -13.96
CA GLU A 210 35.88 -1.22 -14.36
C GLU A 210 35.76 -2.11 -15.60
N ALA A 211 36.59 -1.88 -16.62
CA ALA A 211 36.55 -2.64 -17.86
C ALA A 211 36.88 -4.11 -17.61
N ARG A 212 37.89 -4.38 -16.78
CA ARG A 212 38.27 -5.73 -16.34
C ARG A 212 37.19 -6.37 -15.48
N LEU A 213 36.53 -5.62 -14.60
CA LEU A 213 35.41 -6.13 -13.80
C LEU A 213 34.28 -6.59 -14.73
N VAL A 214 33.81 -5.75 -15.64
CA VAL A 214 32.67 -6.06 -16.53
C VAL A 214 32.99 -7.26 -17.42
N ALA A 215 34.18 -7.30 -18.03
CA ALA A 215 34.63 -8.42 -18.87
C ALA A 215 34.90 -9.72 -18.10
N GLY A 216 35.14 -9.64 -16.79
CA GLY A 216 35.41 -10.81 -15.95
C GLY A 216 34.20 -11.72 -15.73
N PRO A 217 34.41 -12.90 -15.08
CA PRO A 217 33.35 -13.87 -14.81
C PRO A 217 32.07 -13.27 -14.23
N LYS A 218 30.92 -13.73 -14.72
CA LYS A 218 29.59 -13.23 -14.30
C LYS A 218 29.31 -13.40 -12.80
N GLY A 219 29.99 -14.35 -12.15
CA GLY A 219 29.85 -14.69 -10.72
C GLY A 219 31.02 -14.23 -9.84
N MET A 220 31.84 -13.29 -10.30
CA MET A 220 32.94 -12.72 -9.53
C MET A 220 32.46 -12.11 -8.20
N ALA A 221 33.16 -12.37 -7.10
CA ALA A 221 32.73 -11.98 -5.75
C ALA A 221 32.58 -10.47 -5.60
N GLU A 222 33.49 -9.72 -6.21
CA GLU A 222 33.54 -8.26 -6.26
C GLU A 222 32.27 -7.66 -6.89
N LYS A 223 31.74 -8.31 -7.95
CA LYS A 223 30.44 -7.93 -8.54
C LYS A 223 29.31 -8.11 -7.53
N GLY A 224 29.37 -9.16 -6.70
CA GLY A 224 28.43 -9.40 -5.62
C GLY A 224 28.50 -8.35 -4.51
N TRP A 225 29.70 -7.95 -4.10
CA TRP A 225 29.90 -6.91 -3.09
C TRP A 225 29.39 -5.54 -3.57
N LEU A 226 29.69 -5.18 -4.82
CA LEU A 226 29.21 -3.95 -5.44
C LEU A 226 27.68 -3.97 -5.61
N ALA A 227 27.12 -5.09 -6.07
CA ALA A 227 25.68 -5.27 -6.16
C ALA A 227 24.99 -5.10 -4.80
N TRP A 228 25.55 -5.68 -3.74
CA TRP A 228 25.06 -5.51 -2.37
C TRP A 228 25.14 -4.05 -1.93
N ALA A 229 26.29 -3.39 -2.11
CA ALA A 229 26.48 -1.98 -1.74
C ALA A 229 25.47 -1.04 -2.44
N LEU A 230 25.27 -1.24 -3.75
CA LEU A 230 24.30 -0.49 -4.55
C LEU A 230 22.87 -0.73 -4.06
N ARG A 231 22.50 -1.98 -3.74
CA ARG A 231 21.17 -2.32 -3.22
C ARG A 231 20.91 -1.79 -1.81
N CYS A 232 21.95 -1.59 -0.99
CA CYS A 232 21.82 -1.05 0.36
C CYS A 232 21.60 0.48 0.39
N ARG A 233 22.11 1.21 -0.61
CA ARG A 233 22.12 2.69 -0.60
C ARG A 233 21.36 3.35 -1.73
N THR A 234 20.93 2.61 -2.74
CA THR A 234 20.24 3.14 -3.91
C THR A 234 19.02 2.31 -4.29
N MET A 235 18.12 2.91 -5.07
CA MET A 235 16.95 2.24 -5.60
C MET A 235 17.18 1.60 -6.98
N ALA A 236 18.45 1.54 -7.44
CA ALA A 236 18.79 0.94 -8.72
C ALA A 236 18.18 -0.46 -8.90
N SER A 237 17.59 -0.66 -10.08
CA SER A 237 16.93 -1.92 -10.41
C SER A 237 17.95 -3.05 -10.51
N ARG A 238 17.54 -4.29 -10.20
CA ARG A 238 18.42 -5.47 -10.37
C ARG A 238 18.85 -5.65 -11.82
N ARG A 239 17.98 -5.26 -12.76
CA ARG A 239 18.28 -5.26 -14.19
C ARG A 239 19.42 -4.31 -14.50
N TRP A 240 19.34 -3.07 -14.02
CA TRP A 240 20.41 -2.07 -14.18
C TRP A 240 21.72 -2.55 -13.57
N ILE A 241 21.71 -3.02 -12.31
CA ILE A 241 22.91 -3.53 -11.63
C ILE A 241 23.53 -4.70 -12.41
N SER A 242 22.70 -5.62 -12.92
CA SER A 242 23.18 -6.78 -13.68
C SER A 242 23.84 -6.36 -15.00
N GLN A 243 23.24 -5.41 -15.71
CA GLN A 243 23.81 -4.86 -16.95
C GLN A 243 25.11 -4.10 -16.65
N ARG A 244 25.09 -3.21 -15.66
CA ARG A 244 26.21 -2.34 -15.30
C ARG A 244 27.44 -3.10 -14.83
N LEU A 245 27.26 -4.19 -14.09
CA LEU A 245 28.33 -5.04 -13.56
C LEU A 245 28.65 -6.25 -14.46
N GLY A 246 27.99 -6.42 -15.61
CA GLY A 246 28.21 -7.58 -16.48
C GLY A 246 27.88 -8.92 -15.80
N MET A 247 26.79 -8.97 -15.02
CA MET A 247 26.33 -10.17 -14.31
C MET A 247 25.31 -10.97 -15.12
N GLY A 248 24.94 -10.55 -16.33
CA GLY A 248 24.09 -11.29 -17.27
C GLY A 248 22.60 -11.29 -16.94
N VAL A 249 22.17 -12.04 -15.92
CA VAL A 249 20.75 -12.14 -15.53
C VAL A 249 20.52 -11.48 -14.17
N ASP A 250 19.34 -10.93 -13.95
CA ASP A 250 18.96 -10.21 -12.73
C ASP A 250 18.90 -11.12 -11.48
N SER A 251 18.51 -12.39 -11.65
CA SER A 251 18.48 -13.39 -10.58
C SER A 251 19.87 -13.68 -9.99
N ARG A 252 20.95 -13.43 -10.75
CA ARG A 252 22.33 -13.55 -10.26
C ARG A 252 22.67 -12.42 -9.27
N VAL A 253 22.15 -11.21 -9.50
CA VAL A 253 22.26 -10.09 -8.56
C VAL A 253 21.61 -10.47 -7.24
N SER A 254 20.37 -10.98 -7.28
CA SER A 254 19.65 -11.41 -6.06
C SER A 254 20.45 -12.44 -5.26
N ARG A 255 20.96 -13.50 -5.92
CA ARG A 255 21.73 -14.54 -5.24
C ARG A 255 23.03 -14.02 -4.63
N ALA A 256 23.75 -13.16 -5.35
CA ALA A 256 25.00 -12.58 -4.85
C ALA A 256 24.77 -11.65 -3.64
N VAL A 257 23.69 -10.85 -3.68
CA VAL A 257 23.30 -9.99 -2.55
C VAL A 257 22.93 -10.84 -1.33
N SER A 258 22.10 -11.87 -1.51
CA SER A 258 21.73 -12.76 -0.40
C SER A 258 22.92 -13.53 0.17
N ALA A 259 23.91 -13.89 -0.66
CA ALA A 259 25.14 -14.51 -0.18
C ALA A 259 25.97 -13.57 0.71
N VAL A 260 26.04 -12.28 0.36
CA VAL A 260 26.69 -11.27 1.21
C VAL A 260 25.91 -11.03 2.51
N GLU A 261 24.58 -10.95 2.44
CA GLU A 261 23.72 -10.76 3.62
C GLU A 261 23.78 -11.94 4.60
N ALA A 262 23.92 -13.17 4.07
CA ALA A 262 24.07 -14.37 4.87
C ALA A 262 25.41 -14.41 5.64
N ASP A 263 26.47 -13.82 5.08
CA ASP A 263 27.74 -13.64 5.78
C ASP A 263 27.79 -12.30 6.52
N VAL A 264 27.29 -12.31 7.76
CA VAL A 264 27.21 -11.13 8.64
C VAL A 264 28.57 -10.46 8.85
N ARG A 265 29.68 -11.23 8.86
CA ARG A 265 31.03 -10.67 9.03
C ARG A 265 31.45 -9.91 7.78
N LEU A 266 31.24 -10.49 6.61
CA LEU A 266 31.49 -9.85 5.33
C LEU A 266 30.61 -8.60 5.13
N ALA A 267 29.31 -8.69 5.39
CA ALA A 267 28.40 -7.55 5.28
C ALA A 267 28.83 -6.37 6.16
N ARG A 268 29.21 -6.63 7.43
CA ARG A 268 29.74 -5.58 8.32
C ARG A 268 31.04 -4.98 7.82
N LYS A 269 31.95 -5.81 7.30
CA LYS A 269 33.21 -5.35 6.70
C LYS A 269 32.94 -4.44 5.50
N LEU A 270 32.08 -4.85 4.58
CA LEU A 270 31.68 -4.09 3.40
C LEU A 270 30.91 -2.81 3.74
N GLN A 271 30.05 -2.85 4.76
CA GLN A 271 29.38 -1.64 5.27
C GLN A 271 30.42 -0.60 5.73
N LYS A 272 31.44 -1.04 6.49
CA LYS A 272 32.49 -0.17 7.01
C LYS A 272 33.49 0.28 5.95
N SER A 273 33.74 -0.50 4.91
CA SER A 273 34.71 -0.14 3.87
C SER A 273 34.08 0.61 2.71
N LEU A 274 32.88 0.25 2.26
CA LEU A 274 32.26 0.79 1.05
C LEU A 274 31.20 1.86 1.32
N LEU A 275 30.53 1.82 2.47
CA LEU A 275 29.29 2.58 2.69
C LEU A 275 29.38 3.65 3.78
N THR A 276 30.51 3.83 4.45
CA THR A 276 30.82 4.98 5.31
C THR A 276 31.27 6.16 4.47
N ASP A 277 30.89 7.38 4.85
CA ASP A 277 31.20 8.59 4.08
C ASP A 277 32.68 8.86 3.95
#